data_AF-A0A7S3B022-F1
#
_entry.id   AF-A0A7S3B022-F1
#
_cell.length_a   1.000
_cell.length_b   1.000
_cell.length_c   1.000
_cell.angle_alpha   90.00
_cell.angle_beta   90.00
_cell.angle_gamma   90.00
#
_symmetry.space_group_name_H-M   'P 1'
#
loop_
_entity.id
_entity.type
_entity.pdbx_description
1 polymer ?
#
loop_
_entity_poly.entity_id
_entity_poly.type
_entity_poly.pdbx_seq_one_letter_code
_entity_poly.pdbx_strand_id
1 'polypeptide(L)'
;SPRMGGETPPQQLVDDDDKEEDKDDEDEEDAPVTKAIAKPMELILSATIPDCSEPHNKPRYLLTFSMSIVWIGVLSYFMVTWASKLGCLWHVHPAIMGVTVLAAGTSVPDAIGSLLVAREGKGDMAVSNAIGSNVFDILLGLGLPWTLSTLIYRTTVPVDAENLVPLSIFLFSTLGAVYLVTLISGFKLTKLVGGIFFMFYFVFVALNLLSEFGMLPFAL
;
A
#
# COMPACT_ATOMS: atom_id res chain seq x y z
N SER A 1 -34.01 -14.24 46.53
CA SER A 1 -34.24 -12.87 46.02
C SER A 1 -32.87 -12.23 45.77
N PRO A 2 -32.46 -12.06 44.50
CA PRO A 2 -31.16 -11.54 44.12
C PRO A 2 -31.16 -10.01 44.07
N ARG A 3 -30.07 -9.37 44.49
CA ARG A 3 -29.79 -7.96 44.18
C ARG A 3 -28.71 -7.91 43.10
N MET A 4 -29.10 -7.36 41.96
CA MET A 4 -28.22 -6.92 40.88
C MET A 4 -27.34 -5.75 41.32
N GLY A 5 -26.15 -5.64 40.72
CA GLY A 5 -25.51 -4.35 40.51
C GLY A 5 -23.99 -4.37 40.60
N GLY A 6 -23.34 -4.34 39.43
CA GLY A 6 -22.06 -3.64 39.29
C GLY A 6 -20.82 -4.47 38.96
N GLU A 7 -20.86 -5.30 37.91
CA GLU A 7 -19.63 -5.65 37.19
C GLU A 7 -19.43 -4.62 36.09
N THR A 8 -18.49 -3.69 36.30
CA THR A 8 -17.88 -2.87 35.24
C THR A 8 -16.88 -3.75 34.48
N PRO A 9 -17.03 -3.99 33.17
CA PRO A 9 -15.92 -4.47 32.35
C PRO A 9 -15.11 -3.27 31.81
N PRO A 10 -13.79 -3.43 31.58
CA PRO A 10 -12.91 -2.34 31.23
C PRO A 10 -13.05 -1.97 29.75
N GLN A 11 -13.60 -0.79 29.46
CA GLN A 11 -13.62 -0.18 28.12
C GLN A 11 -12.93 1.18 28.19
N GLN A 12 -11.60 1.14 28.33
CA GLN A 12 -10.79 2.36 28.42
C GLN A 12 -9.42 2.23 27.73
N LEU A 13 -9.33 1.41 26.68
CA LEU A 13 -8.09 1.22 25.89
C LEU A 13 -8.28 1.33 24.38
N VAL A 14 -9.39 1.88 23.90
CA VAL A 14 -9.64 2.05 22.43
C VAL A 14 -10.21 3.43 22.07
N ASP A 15 -10.48 4.32 23.03
CA ASP A 15 -11.18 5.60 22.75
C ASP A 15 -10.24 6.82 22.63
N ASP A 16 -8.92 6.63 22.49
CA ASP A 16 -7.95 7.74 22.31
C ASP A 16 -7.27 7.78 20.92
N ASP A 17 -7.50 6.82 20.01
CA ASP A 17 -6.90 6.86 18.65
C ASP A 17 -7.75 7.66 17.63
N ASP A 18 -9.04 7.94 17.91
CA ASP A 18 -9.95 8.59 16.96
C ASP A 18 -10.03 10.13 17.10
N LYS A 19 -9.09 10.76 17.80
CA LYS A 19 -9.07 12.23 18.01
C LYS A 19 -7.91 12.97 17.35
N GLU A 20 -7.09 12.31 16.54
CA GLU A 20 -5.92 12.96 15.93
C GLU A 20 -5.87 12.89 14.40
N GLU A 21 -6.89 12.37 13.70
CA GLU A 21 -6.90 12.37 12.22
C GLU A 21 -7.26 13.73 11.58
N ASP A 22 -7.64 14.75 12.36
CA ASP A 22 -7.97 16.11 11.85
C ASP A 22 -6.82 17.12 11.99
N LYS A 23 -5.59 16.65 12.23
CA LYS A 23 -4.39 17.51 12.25
C LYS A 23 -3.28 16.83 11.48
N ASP A 24 -3.23 17.09 10.18
CA ASP A 24 -2.05 17.65 9.51
C ASP A 24 -2.29 17.64 7.98
N ASP A 25 -3.47 18.15 7.59
CA ASP A 25 -3.59 18.95 6.38
C ASP A 25 -2.70 20.18 6.60
N GLU A 26 -1.41 20.13 6.25
CA GLU A 26 -0.58 21.28 5.82
C GLU A 26 0.91 20.93 5.86
N ASP A 27 1.44 20.51 4.71
CA ASP A 27 2.72 21.00 4.17
C ASP A 27 2.70 20.76 2.65
N GLU A 28 1.63 21.23 1.99
CA GLU A 28 1.62 21.44 0.54
C GLU A 28 1.34 22.94 0.31
N GLU A 29 2.40 23.74 0.42
CA GLU A 29 2.44 25.03 -0.26
C GLU A 29 2.17 24.75 -1.75
N ASP A 30 1.03 25.26 -2.22
CA ASP A 30 0.42 25.15 -3.56
C ASP A 30 -0.52 23.95 -3.81
N ALA A 31 -1.81 24.08 -3.48
CA ALA A 31 -2.76 24.69 -4.43
C ALA A 31 -4.24 24.57 -3.97
N PRO A 32 -5.00 25.67 -3.88
CA PRO A 32 -6.46 25.64 -3.71
C PRO A 32 -7.17 24.85 -4.85
N VAL A 33 -6.48 24.59 -5.96
CA VAL A 33 -6.93 23.80 -7.10
C VAL A 33 -7.06 22.31 -6.74
N THR A 34 -6.11 21.74 -5.98
CA THR A 34 -6.12 20.32 -5.61
C THR A 34 -7.28 20.03 -4.67
N LYS A 35 -7.48 20.86 -3.63
CA LYS A 35 -8.65 20.79 -2.75
C LYS A 35 -9.97 21.03 -3.50
N ALA A 36 -10.00 21.89 -4.51
CA ALA A 36 -11.21 22.11 -5.32
C ALA A 36 -11.59 20.90 -6.20
N ILE A 37 -10.60 20.13 -6.65
CA ILE A 37 -10.81 18.90 -7.45
C ILE A 37 -11.15 17.71 -6.55
N ALA A 38 -10.54 17.61 -5.36
CA ALA A 38 -10.78 16.53 -4.40
C ALA A 38 -12.16 16.63 -3.72
N LYS A 39 -12.60 17.84 -3.36
CA LYS A 39 -13.89 18.09 -2.67
C LYS A 39 -15.13 17.43 -3.28
N PRO A 40 -15.41 17.49 -4.59
CA PRO A 40 -16.57 16.80 -5.15
C PRO A 40 -16.48 15.28 -5.02
N MET A 41 -15.27 14.71 -5.10
CA MET A 41 -15.02 13.28 -4.92
C MET A 41 -15.19 12.87 -3.45
N GLU A 42 -14.64 13.66 -2.52
CA GLU A 42 -14.84 13.51 -1.08
C GLU A 42 -16.31 13.66 -0.69
N LEU A 43 -17.06 14.59 -1.28
CA LEU A 43 -18.48 14.78 -0.99
C LEU A 43 -19.32 13.59 -1.48
N ILE A 44 -18.99 13.00 -2.62
CA ILE A 44 -19.64 11.77 -3.11
C ILE A 44 -19.32 10.60 -2.17
N LEU A 45 -18.07 10.46 -1.75
CA LEU A 45 -17.63 9.39 -0.84
C LEU A 45 -18.22 9.56 0.56
N SER A 46 -18.17 10.76 1.13
CA SER A 46 -18.74 11.13 2.43
C SER A 46 -20.27 11.04 2.44
N ALA A 47 -20.95 11.33 1.32
CA ALA A 47 -22.40 11.11 1.21
C ALA A 47 -22.78 9.62 1.14
N THR A 48 -21.87 8.76 0.66
CA THR A 48 -22.15 7.33 0.43
C THR A 48 -21.64 6.43 1.56
N ILE A 49 -20.58 6.84 2.26
CA ILE A 49 -20.01 6.15 3.42
C ILE A 49 -20.56 6.82 4.68
N PRO A 50 -21.49 6.19 5.41
CA PRO A 50 -22.03 6.78 6.63
C PRO A 50 -20.90 7.05 7.63
N ASP A 51 -20.83 8.25 8.20
CA ASP A 51 -19.80 8.58 9.17
C ASP A 51 -20.01 7.77 10.47
N CYS A 52 -18.99 7.00 10.86
CA CYS A 52 -18.97 6.19 12.08
C CYS A 52 -18.37 6.95 13.28
N SER A 53 -17.89 8.18 13.08
CA SER A 53 -17.28 9.00 14.13
C SER A 53 -18.31 9.44 15.18
N GLU A 54 -19.61 9.51 14.80
CA GLU A 54 -20.68 9.78 15.76
C GLU A 54 -21.09 8.54 16.59
N PRO A 55 -21.18 8.64 17.93
CA PRO A 55 -21.47 7.51 18.83
C PRO A 55 -22.82 6.81 18.59
N HIS A 56 -23.74 7.42 17.83
CA HIS A 56 -25.03 6.84 17.45
C HIS A 56 -24.91 5.80 16.32
N ASN A 57 -23.86 5.83 15.50
CA ASN A 57 -23.67 4.97 14.32
C ASN A 57 -22.62 3.86 14.49
N LYS A 58 -22.04 3.67 15.69
CA LYS A 58 -21.10 2.57 16.01
C LYS A 58 -21.52 1.16 15.52
N PRO A 59 -22.81 0.73 15.53
CA PRO A 59 -23.16 -0.61 15.03
C PRO A 59 -23.09 -0.76 13.49
N ARG A 60 -22.87 0.32 12.74
CA ARG A 60 -22.82 0.31 11.26
C ARG A 60 -21.40 0.24 10.68
N TYR A 61 -20.38 -0.01 11.51
CA TYR A 61 -18.99 -0.12 11.08
C TYR A 61 -18.76 -1.17 9.97
N LEU A 62 -19.49 -2.29 10.01
CA LEU A 62 -19.40 -3.30 8.94
C LEU A 62 -19.96 -2.77 7.61
N LEU A 63 -20.97 -1.91 7.65
CA LEU A 63 -21.57 -1.32 6.46
C LEU A 63 -20.62 -0.31 5.83
N THR A 64 -20.00 0.56 6.63
CA THR A 64 -19.02 1.55 6.15
C THR A 64 -17.80 0.87 5.55
N PHE A 65 -17.25 -0.12 6.25
CA PHE A 65 -16.15 -0.94 5.75
C PHE A 65 -16.51 -1.63 4.42
N SER A 66 -17.70 -2.22 4.33
CA SER A 66 -18.16 -2.86 3.09
C SER A 66 -18.33 -1.84 1.95
N MET A 67 -18.86 -0.65 2.24
CA MET A 67 -19.01 0.43 1.25
C MET A 67 -17.64 0.95 0.78
N SER A 68 -16.66 1.09 1.67
CA SER A 68 -15.29 1.47 1.30
C SER A 68 -14.66 0.43 0.37
N ILE A 69 -14.83 -0.87 0.63
CA ILE A 69 -14.35 -1.93 -0.27
C ILE A 69 -14.99 -1.82 -1.66
N VAL A 70 -16.30 -1.58 -1.73
CA VAL A 70 -17.01 -1.41 -3.01
C VAL A 70 -16.47 -0.20 -3.76
N TRP A 71 -16.27 0.93 -3.08
CA TRP A 71 -15.71 2.14 -3.70
C TRP A 71 -14.28 1.94 -4.18
N ILE A 72 -13.41 1.31 -3.39
CA ILE A 72 -12.06 0.95 -3.82
C ILE A 72 -12.14 0.10 -5.09
N GLY A 73 -13.01 -0.92 -5.14
CA GLY A 73 -13.20 -1.75 -6.33
C GLY A 73 -13.66 -0.97 -7.57
N VAL A 74 -14.61 -0.03 -7.41
CA VAL A 74 -15.07 0.84 -8.49
C VAL A 74 -13.95 1.77 -8.98
N LEU A 75 -13.21 2.39 -8.06
CA LEU A 75 -12.10 3.29 -8.39
C LEU A 75 -10.96 2.52 -9.08
N SER A 76 -10.62 1.31 -8.61
CA SER A 76 -9.65 0.43 -9.26
C SER A 76 -10.07 0.05 -10.67
N TYR A 77 -11.36 -0.22 -10.91
CA TYR A 77 -11.87 -0.51 -12.26
C TYR A 77 -11.67 0.68 -13.21
N PHE A 78 -12.00 1.90 -12.76
CA PHE A 78 -11.77 3.11 -13.55
C PHE A 78 -10.28 3.36 -13.80
N MET A 79 -9.44 3.21 -12.76
CA MET A 79 -7.99 3.37 -12.85
C MET A 79 -7.39 2.44 -13.91
N VAL A 80 -7.71 1.15 -13.87
CA VAL A 80 -7.22 0.15 -14.84
C VAL A 80 -7.71 0.47 -16.26
N THR A 81 -8.99 0.82 -16.40
CA THR A 81 -9.60 1.12 -17.70
C THR A 81 -8.97 2.35 -18.33
N TRP A 82 -8.79 3.42 -17.55
CA TRP A 82 -8.20 4.66 -18.04
C TRP A 82 -6.72 4.50 -18.35
N ALA A 83 -5.96 3.80 -17.51
CA ALA A 83 -4.57 3.48 -17.79
C ALA A 83 -4.41 2.65 -19.07
N SER A 84 -5.31 1.70 -19.31
CA SER A 84 -5.31 0.90 -20.55
C SER A 84 -5.60 1.77 -21.78
N LYS A 85 -6.55 2.71 -21.68
CA LYS A 85 -6.86 3.66 -22.77
C LYS A 85 -5.70 4.62 -23.04
N LEU A 86 -5.05 5.13 -21.99
CA LEU A 86 -3.84 5.95 -22.10
C LEU A 86 -2.69 5.17 -22.76
N GLY A 87 -2.51 3.90 -22.39
CA GLY A 87 -1.56 3.00 -23.04
C GLY A 87 -1.80 2.86 -24.54
N CYS A 88 -3.07 2.71 -24.96
CA CYS A 88 -3.43 2.69 -26.38
C CYS A 88 -3.10 4.00 -27.11
N LEU A 89 -3.28 5.17 -26.46
CA LEU A 89 -2.93 6.47 -27.06
C LEU A 89 -1.41 6.61 -27.25
N TRP A 90 -0.63 6.16 -26.27
CA TRP A 90 0.84 6.18 -26.33
C TRP A 90 1.47 5.00 -27.06
N HIS A 91 0.68 4.10 -27.65
CA HIS A 91 1.16 2.87 -28.30
C HIS A 91 2.02 1.98 -27.37
N VAL A 92 1.73 2.01 -26.07
CA VAL A 92 2.39 1.20 -25.04
C VAL A 92 1.52 0.00 -24.70
N HIS A 93 2.15 -1.17 -24.53
CA HIS A 93 1.44 -2.40 -24.19
C HIS A 93 0.79 -2.29 -22.80
N PRO A 94 -0.48 -2.75 -22.61
CA PRO A 94 -1.18 -2.62 -21.32
C PRO A 94 -0.44 -3.24 -20.13
N ALA A 95 0.33 -4.32 -20.35
CA ALA A 95 1.13 -4.93 -19.29
C ALA A 95 2.20 -3.97 -18.75
N ILE A 96 2.84 -3.19 -19.62
CA ILE A 96 3.86 -2.19 -19.24
C ILE A 96 3.21 -1.07 -18.42
N MET A 97 2.02 -0.62 -18.83
CA MET A 97 1.24 0.37 -18.08
C MET A 97 0.84 -0.16 -16.68
N GLY A 98 0.54 -1.46 -16.60
CA GLY A 98 0.28 -2.16 -15.34
C GLY A 98 1.46 -2.11 -14.37
N VAL A 99 2.64 -2.52 -14.82
CA VAL A 99 3.85 -2.59 -13.98
C VAL A 99 4.47 -1.23 -13.67
N THR A 100 4.03 -0.15 -14.34
CA THR A 100 4.57 1.20 -14.12
C THR A 100 3.54 2.13 -13.50
N VAL A 101 2.53 2.55 -14.26
CA VAL A 101 1.55 3.56 -13.84
C VAL A 101 0.64 3.03 -12.74
N LEU A 102 0.15 1.79 -12.88
CA LEU A 102 -0.71 1.18 -11.86
C LEU A 102 0.08 0.85 -10.60
N ALA A 103 1.27 0.25 -10.74
CA ALA A 103 2.15 -0.03 -9.61
C ALA A 103 2.54 1.25 -8.85
N ALA A 104 2.90 2.33 -9.55
CA ALA A 104 3.19 3.62 -8.91
C ALA A 104 1.94 4.21 -8.22
N GLY A 105 0.77 4.06 -8.84
CA GLY A 105 -0.50 4.58 -8.31
C GLY A 105 -0.95 3.92 -7.01
N THR A 106 -0.55 2.66 -6.75
CA THR A 106 -0.81 1.99 -5.45
C THR A 106 0.27 2.31 -4.43
N SER A 107 1.55 2.30 -4.81
CA SER A 107 2.65 2.52 -3.87
C SER A 107 2.77 3.96 -3.34
N VAL A 108 2.36 4.97 -4.11
CA VAL A 108 2.46 6.38 -3.68
C VAL A 108 1.57 6.67 -2.46
N PRO A 109 0.25 6.37 -2.49
CA PRO A 109 -0.61 6.51 -1.31
C PRO A 109 -0.09 5.72 -0.09
N ASP A 110 0.36 4.47 -0.29
CA ASP A 110 0.88 3.63 0.80
C ASP A 110 2.15 4.22 1.43
N ALA A 111 3.03 4.79 0.61
CA ALA A 111 4.23 5.48 1.08
C ALA A 111 3.89 6.74 1.86
N ILE A 112 2.91 7.53 1.41
CA ILE A 112 2.43 8.71 2.12
C ILE A 112 1.81 8.31 3.46
N GLY A 113 0.91 7.32 3.50
CA GLY A 113 0.32 6.83 4.74
C GLY A 113 1.35 6.33 5.74
N SER A 114 2.35 5.56 5.27
CA SER A 114 3.47 5.12 6.11
C SER A 114 4.33 6.29 6.61
N LEU A 115 4.51 7.33 5.79
CA LEU A 115 5.26 8.52 6.17
C LEU A 115 4.53 9.35 7.23
N LEU A 116 3.22 9.55 7.10
CA LEU A 116 2.40 10.29 8.07
C LEU A 116 2.45 9.63 9.45
N VAL A 117 2.19 8.32 9.51
CA VAL A 117 2.27 7.54 10.76
C VAL A 117 3.70 7.55 11.34
N ALA A 118 4.74 7.55 10.50
CA ALA A 118 6.11 7.69 10.97
C ALA A 118 6.40 9.08 11.55
N ARG A 119 5.78 10.15 11.03
CA ARG A 119 5.92 11.53 11.53
C ARG A 119 5.27 11.72 12.89
N GLU A 120 4.17 11.02 13.15
CA GLU A 120 3.52 10.94 14.47
C GLU A 120 4.34 10.17 15.52
N GLY A 121 5.50 9.62 15.15
CA GLY A 121 6.35 8.83 16.04
C GLY A 121 5.93 7.36 16.16
N LYS A 122 4.90 6.93 15.44
CA LYS A 122 4.42 5.53 15.38
C LYS A 122 5.22 4.71 14.35
N GLY A 123 6.54 4.71 14.47
CA GLY A 123 7.45 4.07 13.50
C GLY A 123 7.23 2.57 13.29
N ASP A 124 6.83 1.84 14.33
CA ASP A 124 6.52 0.40 14.23
C ASP A 124 5.27 0.15 13.36
N MET A 125 4.27 1.04 13.46
CA MET A 125 3.06 0.98 12.64
C MET A 125 3.37 1.35 11.18
N ALA A 126 4.24 2.33 10.95
CA ALA A 126 4.71 2.68 9.62
C ALA A 126 5.46 1.52 8.92
N VAL A 127 6.33 0.81 9.65
CA VAL A 127 7.04 -0.37 9.12
C VAL A 127 6.05 -1.50 8.84
N SER A 128 5.09 -1.73 9.73
CA SER A 128 4.04 -2.72 9.53
C SER A 128 3.20 -2.42 8.29
N ASN A 129 2.87 -1.15 8.04
CA ASN A 129 2.13 -0.75 6.84
C ASN A 129 2.95 -1.01 5.57
N ALA A 130 4.22 -0.58 5.54
CA ALA A 130 5.10 -0.74 4.39
C ALA A 130 5.39 -2.21 4.02
N ILE A 131 5.49 -3.11 5.01
CA ILE A 131 5.66 -4.55 4.78
C ILE A 131 4.31 -5.20 4.45
N GLY A 132 3.26 -4.83 5.19
CA GLY A 132 1.93 -5.41 5.09
C GLY A 132 1.27 -5.17 3.74
N SER A 133 1.35 -3.95 3.18
CA SER A 133 0.77 -3.61 1.88
C SER A 133 1.39 -4.45 0.75
N ASN A 134 2.72 -4.56 0.71
CA ASN A 134 3.42 -5.39 -0.29
C ASN A 134 3.05 -6.89 -0.19
N VAL A 135 2.95 -7.41 1.04
CA VAL A 135 2.55 -8.81 1.27
C VAL A 135 1.10 -9.03 0.82
N PHE A 136 0.21 -8.08 1.14
CA PHE A 136 -1.19 -8.10 0.75
C PHE A 136 -1.36 -8.03 -0.77
N ASP A 137 -0.61 -7.18 -1.46
CA ASP A 137 -0.64 -7.05 -2.93
C ASP A 137 -0.20 -8.33 -3.63
N ILE A 138 0.82 -9.02 -3.12
CA ILE A 138 1.25 -10.30 -3.67
C ILE A 138 0.20 -11.39 -3.42
N LEU A 139 -0.37 -11.46 -2.21
CA LEU A 139 -1.35 -12.50 -1.85
C LEU A 139 -2.70 -12.29 -2.52
N LEU A 140 -3.27 -11.08 -2.42
CA LEU A 140 -4.60 -10.77 -2.91
C LEU A 140 -4.60 -10.17 -4.31
N GLY A 141 -3.58 -9.40 -4.70
CA GLY A 141 -3.47 -8.84 -6.05
C GLY A 141 -3.04 -9.87 -7.09
N LEU A 142 -2.08 -10.74 -6.77
CA LEU A 142 -1.63 -11.81 -7.68
C LEU A 142 -2.26 -13.17 -7.36
N GLY A 143 -2.19 -13.61 -6.10
CA GLY A 143 -2.59 -14.96 -5.70
C GLY A 143 -4.09 -15.26 -5.85
N LEU A 144 -4.96 -14.33 -5.45
CA LEU A 144 -6.41 -14.52 -5.49
C LEU A 144 -6.97 -14.56 -6.93
N PRO A 145 -6.66 -13.62 -7.85
CA PRO A 145 -7.12 -13.67 -9.23
C PRO A 145 -6.59 -14.90 -9.98
N TRP A 146 -5.34 -15.28 -9.73
CA TRP A 146 -4.74 -16.47 -10.36
C TRP A 146 -5.43 -17.76 -9.93
N THR A 147 -5.69 -17.91 -8.62
CA THR A 147 -6.39 -19.07 -8.06
C THR A 147 -7.84 -19.12 -8.55
N LEU A 148 -8.53 -17.99 -8.57
CA LEU A 148 -9.91 -17.89 -9.04
C LEU A 148 -10.02 -18.21 -10.53
N SER A 149 -9.10 -17.68 -11.35
CA SER A 149 -9.02 -17.97 -12.78
C SER A 149 -8.78 -19.46 -13.05
N THR A 150 -7.84 -20.06 -12.33
CA THR A 150 -7.54 -21.50 -12.44
C THR A 150 -8.75 -22.36 -12.04
N LEU A 151 -9.49 -21.97 -10.99
CA LEU A 151 -10.66 -22.69 -10.52
C LEU A 151 -11.84 -22.62 -11.50
N ILE A 152 -12.09 -21.44 -12.09
CA ILE A 152 -13.22 -21.21 -12.99
C ILE A 152 -12.93 -21.75 -14.40
N TYR A 153 -11.80 -21.35 -15.00
CA TYR A 153 -11.51 -21.62 -16.40
C TYR A 153 -10.79 -22.96 -16.60
N ARG A 154 -10.24 -23.58 -15.53
CA ARG A 154 -9.44 -24.82 -15.57
C ARG A 154 -8.28 -24.79 -16.57
N THR A 155 -7.84 -23.60 -16.94
CA THR A 155 -6.71 -23.37 -17.86
C THR A 155 -5.47 -23.04 -17.06
N THR A 156 -4.33 -23.64 -17.41
CA THR A 156 -3.03 -23.22 -16.91
C THR A 156 -2.62 -21.92 -17.59
N VAL A 157 -2.39 -20.86 -16.81
CA VAL A 157 -1.81 -19.62 -17.32
C VAL A 157 -0.30 -19.86 -17.51
N PRO A 158 0.25 -19.80 -18.74
CA PRO A 158 1.68 -19.96 -18.95
C PRO A 158 2.41 -18.77 -18.31
N VAL A 159 3.44 -19.07 -17.53
CA VAL A 159 4.33 -18.09 -16.91
C VAL A 159 5.67 -18.18 -17.61
N ASP A 160 6.13 -17.07 -18.18
CA ASP A 160 7.44 -16.99 -18.82
C ASP A 160 8.53 -17.17 -17.75
N ALA A 161 9.18 -18.34 -17.79
CA ALA A 161 10.12 -18.76 -16.75
C ALA A 161 11.54 -18.21 -16.96
N GLU A 162 11.85 -17.69 -18.15
CA GLU A 162 13.22 -17.26 -18.53
C GLU A 162 13.76 -16.18 -17.58
N ASN A 163 12.92 -15.22 -17.17
CA ASN A 163 13.32 -14.15 -16.26
C ASN A 163 13.01 -14.44 -14.79
N LEU A 164 12.40 -15.59 -14.47
CA LEU A 164 11.89 -15.85 -13.12
C LEU A 164 13.02 -16.04 -12.11
N VAL A 165 14.07 -16.78 -12.50
CA VAL A 165 15.25 -17.03 -11.68
C VAL A 165 16.00 -15.73 -11.36
N PRO A 166 16.41 -14.89 -12.34
CA PRO A 166 17.11 -13.65 -12.04
C PRO A 166 16.25 -12.69 -11.20
N LEU A 167 14.96 -12.53 -11.52
CA LEU A 167 14.05 -11.69 -10.72
C LEU A 167 13.93 -12.18 -9.27
N SER A 168 13.87 -13.49 -9.05
CA SER A 168 13.81 -14.06 -7.70
C SER A 168 15.10 -13.79 -6.91
N ILE A 169 16.26 -13.89 -7.55
CA ILE A 169 17.56 -13.60 -6.92
C ILE A 169 17.62 -12.13 -6.52
N PHE A 170 17.19 -11.21 -7.38
CA PHE A 170 17.13 -9.78 -7.06
C PHE A 170 16.22 -9.51 -5.86
N LEU A 171 15.00 -10.07 -5.86
CA LEU A 171 14.05 -9.91 -4.77
C LEU A 171 14.59 -10.43 -3.43
N PHE A 172 15.13 -11.65 -3.40
CA PHE A 172 15.72 -12.22 -2.18
C PHE A 172 16.95 -11.45 -1.72
N SER A 173 17.76 -10.92 -2.66
CA SER A 173 18.91 -10.08 -2.35
C SER A 173 18.48 -8.79 -1.65
N THR A 174 17.48 -8.08 -2.18
CA THR A 174 16.96 -6.85 -1.57
C THR A 174 16.40 -7.13 -0.18
N LEU A 175 15.58 -8.17 -0.05
CA LEU A 175 14.97 -8.54 1.22
C LEU A 175 16.03 -8.91 2.27
N GLY A 176 17.01 -9.73 1.88
CA GLY A 176 18.11 -10.15 2.74
C GLY A 176 18.96 -8.97 3.20
N ALA A 177 19.23 -8.01 2.32
CA ALA A 177 20.00 -6.82 2.67
C ALA A 177 19.26 -5.87 3.60
N VAL A 178 17.97 -5.60 3.33
CA VAL A 178 17.13 -4.79 4.22
C VAL A 178 17.04 -5.44 5.60
N TYR A 179 16.84 -6.76 5.64
CA TYR A 179 16.81 -7.52 6.89
C TYR A 179 18.15 -7.47 7.64
N LEU A 180 19.28 -7.65 6.95
CA LEU A 180 20.61 -7.58 7.55
C LEU A 180 20.91 -6.20 8.16
N VAL A 181 20.60 -5.12 7.43
CA VAL A 181 20.76 -3.75 7.92
C VAL A 181 19.87 -3.50 9.15
N THR A 182 18.65 -4.03 9.14
CA THR A 182 17.71 -3.93 10.27
C THR A 182 18.24 -4.68 11.51
N LEU A 183 18.81 -5.86 11.32
CA LEU A 183 19.43 -6.65 12.39
C LEU A 183 20.64 -5.93 13.01
N ILE A 184 21.54 -5.39 12.18
CA ILE A 184 22.72 -4.65 12.65
C ILE A 184 22.30 -3.37 13.40
N SER A 185 21.19 -2.77 13.00
CA SER A 185 20.62 -1.57 13.63
C SER A 185 19.84 -1.86 14.93
N GLY A 186 19.73 -3.14 15.33
CA GLY A 186 19.05 -3.54 16.56
C GLY A 186 17.56 -3.20 16.57
N PHE A 187 16.89 -3.27 15.42
CA PHE A 187 15.47 -2.93 15.24
C PHE A 187 15.10 -1.49 15.65
N LYS A 188 16.05 -0.56 15.65
CA LYS A 188 15.79 0.85 15.93
C LYS A 188 15.81 1.68 14.65
N LEU A 189 14.65 2.21 14.24
CA LEU A 189 14.58 3.20 13.17
C LEU A 189 15.11 4.54 13.66
N THR A 190 16.33 4.89 13.26
CA THR A 190 16.90 6.22 13.45
C THR A 190 17.13 6.90 12.12
N LYS A 191 17.27 8.24 12.10
CA LYS A 191 17.56 9.00 10.87
C LYS A 191 18.81 8.50 10.14
N LEU A 192 19.80 7.98 10.90
CA LEU A 192 21.02 7.39 10.35
C LEU A 192 20.73 6.07 9.63
N VAL A 193 19.90 5.20 10.21
CA VAL A 193 19.46 3.93 9.58
C VAL A 193 18.65 4.20 8.32
N GLY A 194 17.77 5.20 8.33
CA GLY A 194 17.08 5.67 7.12
C GLY A 194 18.03 6.13 6.02
N GLY A 195 19.07 6.90 6.37
CA GLY A 195 20.12 7.30 5.43
C GLY A 195 20.91 6.10 4.85
N ILE A 196 21.20 5.10 5.68
CA ILE A 196 21.82 3.84 5.22
C ILE A 196 20.89 3.10 4.25
N PHE A 197 19.57 3.05 4.51
CA PHE A 197 18.63 2.42 3.59
C PHE A 197 18.57 3.13 2.24
N PHE A 198 18.55 4.47 2.21
CA PHE A 198 18.62 5.20 0.95
C PHE A 198 19.91 4.93 0.19
N MET A 199 21.06 4.96 0.86
CA MET A 199 22.36 4.66 0.24
C MET A 199 22.37 3.24 -0.32
N PHE A 200 21.90 2.26 0.46
CA PHE A 200 21.81 0.87 0.03
C PHE A 200 20.85 0.70 -1.15
N TYR A 201 19.71 1.38 -1.14
CA TYR A 201 18.76 1.41 -2.26
C TYR A 201 19.39 1.96 -3.54
N PHE A 202 20.10 3.09 -3.47
CA PHE A 202 20.78 3.66 -4.63
C PHE A 202 21.89 2.74 -5.17
N VAL A 203 22.69 2.16 -4.28
CA VAL A 203 23.73 1.18 -4.66
C VAL A 203 23.08 -0.04 -5.31
N PHE A 204 21.99 -0.56 -4.72
CA PHE A 204 21.25 -1.68 -5.26
C PHE A 204 20.69 -1.35 -6.65
N VAL A 205 19.99 -0.23 -6.82
CA VAL A 205 19.45 0.20 -8.13
C VAL A 205 20.57 0.37 -9.15
N ALA A 206 21.70 0.99 -8.78
CA ALA A 206 22.85 1.13 -9.66
C ALA A 206 23.41 -0.24 -10.08
N LEU A 207 23.54 -1.20 -9.15
CA LEU A 207 23.98 -2.56 -9.45
C LEU A 207 23.01 -3.29 -10.38
N ASN A 208 21.70 -3.17 -10.18
CA ASN A 208 20.68 -3.78 -11.06
C ASN A 208 20.73 -3.19 -12.46
N LEU A 209 20.86 -1.86 -12.57
CA LEU A 209 21.01 -1.20 -13.87
C LEU A 209 22.30 -1.64 -14.56
N LEU A 210 23.42 -1.71 -13.84
CA LEU A 210 24.70 -2.17 -14.36
C LEU A 210 24.67 -3.63 -14.83
N SER A 211 23.94 -4.51 -14.13
CA SER A 211 23.73 -5.89 -14.58
C SER A 211 22.87 -5.97 -15.83
N GLU A 212 21.80 -5.17 -15.93
CA GLU A 212 20.92 -5.12 -17.10
C GLU A 212 21.64 -4.61 -18.35
N PHE A 213 22.52 -3.61 -18.20
CA PHE A 213 23.35 -3.09 -19.30
C PHE A 213 24.55 -3.99 -19.66
N GLY A 214 24.67 -5.18 -19.07
CA GLY A 214 25.70 -6.17 -19.41
C GLY A 214 27.12 -5.81 -18.98
N MET A 215 27.29 -4.86 -18.06
CA MET A 215 28.60 -4.39 -17.57
C MET A 215 29.15 -5.26 -16.43
N LEU A 216 28.30 -6.03 -15.76
CA LEU A 216 28.66 -6.97 -14.69
C LEU A 216 28.34 -8.41 -15.14
N PRO A 217 29.20 -9.42 -14.85
CA PRO A 217 29.04 -10.80 -15.30
C PRO A 217 27.92 -11.58 -14.58
N PHE A 218 26.96 -10.90 -13.95
CA PHE A 218 25.84 -11.49 -13.22
C PHE A 218 24.54 -11.55 -14.03
N ALA A 219 24.59 -11.35 -15.34
CA ALA A 219 23.50 -11.70 -16.24
C ALA A 219 23.58 -13.20 -16.59
N LEU A 220 22.73 -14.01 -15.94
CA LEU A 220 22.34 -15.35 -16.39
C LEU A 220 20.88 -15.29 -16.82
#